data_AF-A0A3D0SUZ7-F1
#
_entry.id   AF-A0A3D0SUZ7-F1
#
_cell.length_a   1.000
_cell.length_b   1.000
_cell.length_c   1.000
_cell.angle_alpha   90.00
_cell.angle_beta   90.00
_cell.angle_gamma   90.00
#
_symmetry.space_group_name_H-M   'P 1'
#
loop_
_entity.id
_entity.type
_entity.pdbx_description
1 polymer ?
#
loop_
_entity_poly.entity_id
_entity_poly.type
_entity_poly.pdbx_seq_one_letter_code
_entity_poly.pdbx_strand_id
1 'polypeptide(L)'
;MSFDTRDNARDMLKCVVVDTNFNWENDRLPEIPWSRSIIYEAHVRGFTIRHEGVPHHLRGTFAGMAHPEIIKHLQSLGVTAVEMMPVHAFVDDRFLTDRGLRNYWGYNTLCFFAPEPRYLSGGDLAEFKTMVKR
;
A
#
# COMPACT_ATOMS: atom_id res chain seq x y z
N MET A 1 -4.35 -21.47 30.85
CA MET A 1 -3.79 -20.17 30.41
C MET A 1 -3.34 -19.42 31.65
N SER A 2 -2.05 -19.11 31.78
CA SER A 2 -1.53 -18.22 32.83
C SER A 2 -1.57 -16.77 32.33
N PHE A 3 -2.02 -15.84 33.16
CA PHE A 3 -2.00 -14.42 32.85
C PHE A 3 -0.57 -13.86 32.95
N ASP A 4 -0.20 -13.02 31.98
CA ASP A 4 1.06 -12.27 31.99
C ASP A 4 0.76 -10.82 32.41
N THR A 5 1.49 -10.32 33.41
CA THR A 5 1.30 -8.99 34.00
C THR A 5 2.32 -7.96 33.51
N ARG A 6 3.20 -8.32 32.57
CA ARG A 6 4.21 -7.41 32.03
C ARG A 6 3.56 -6.33 31.16
N ASP A 7 4.01 -5.09 31.36
CA ASP A 7 3.62 -3.95 30.52
C ASP A 7 4.33 -4.01 29.16
N ASN A 8 3.56 -3.96 28.08
CA ASN A 8 4.05 -3.97 26.70
C ASN A 8 3.99 -2.60 26.02
N ALA A 9 3.66 -1.53 26.76
CA ALA A 9 3.45 -0.19 26.20
C ALA A 9 4.67 0.33 25.42
N ARG A 10 5.89 -0.13 25.72
CA ARG A 10 7.10 0.27 24.98
C ARG A 10 7.20 -0.37 23.60
N ASP A 11 6.69 -1.58 23.43
CA ASP A 11 6.85 -2.37 22.21
C ASP A 11 5.61 -2.33 21.30
N MET A 12 4.45 -1.97 21.86
CA MET A 12 3.20 -1.90 21.10
C MET A 12 3.10 -0.66 20.22
N LEU A 13 2.73 -0.89 18.96
CA LEU A 13 2.35 0.14 18.00
C LEU A 13 1.26 1.04 18.60
N LYS A 14 1.32 2.33 18.25
CA LYS A 14 0.38 3.34 18.71
C LYS A 14 -0.50 3.80 17.56
N CYS A 15 -1.78 4.02 17.85
CA CYS A 15 -2.68 4.66 16.90
C CYS A 15 -2.34 6.15 16.78
N VAL A 16 -2.60 6.71 15.61
CA VAL A 16 -2.39 8.12 15.31
C VAL A 16 -3.74 8.73 14.93
N VAL A 17 -4.06 9.89 15.49
CA VAL A 17 -5.20 10.69 15.05
C VAL A 17 -4.79 11.43 13.78
N VAL A 18 -5.63 11.37 12.74
CA VAL A 18 -5.29 11.85 11.40
C VAL A 18 -6.34 12.84 10.92
N ASP A 19 -5.92 13.85 10.16
CA ASP A 19 -6.85 14.68 9.41
C ASP A 19 -7.39 13.91 8.22
N THR A 20 -8.71 13.88 8.07
CA THR A 20 -9.38 13.20 6.97
C THR A 20 -9.55 14.07 5.73
N ASN A 21 -9.32 15.38 5.86
CA ASN A 21 -9.49 16.34 4.78
C ASN A 21 -8.56 16.01 3.60
N PHE A 22 -9.13 15.92 2.39
CA PHE A 22 -8.38 15.66 1.16
C PHE A 22 -9.14 16.21 -0.04
N ASN A 23 -8.45 16.93 -0.91
CA ASN A 23 -9.06 17.54 -2.10
C ASN A 23 -9.05 16.56 -3.30
N TRP A 24 -10.18 15.89 -3.50
CA TRP A 24 -10.42 15.00 -4.64
C TRP A 24 -10.60 15.75 -5.98
N GLU A 25 -10.73 17.08 -5.97
CA GLU A 25 -11.02 17.89 -7.17
C GLU A 25 -12.22 17.35 -7.95
N ASN A 26 -12.02 16.93 -9.21
CA ASN A 26 -13.07 16.40 -10.09
C ASN A 26 -12.97 14.89 -10.30
N ASP A 27 -12.29 14.18 -9.39
CA ASP A 27 -12.18 12.72 -9.46
C ASP A 27 -13.54 12.04 -9.50
N ARG A 28 -13.66 10.99 -10.32
CA ARG A 28 -14.91 10.26 -10.54
C ARG A 28 -14.62 8.78 -10.69
N LEU A 29 -15.54 7.96 -10.22
CA LEU A 29 -15.46 6.52 -10.43
C LEU A 29 -15.42 6.21 -11.94
N PRO A 30 -14.50 5.34 -12.40
CA PRO A 30 -14.44 4.95 -13.81
C PRO A 30 -15.66 4.19 -14.35
N GLU A 31 -16.48 3.60 -13.47
CA GLU A 31 -17.72 2.87 -13.81
C GLU A 31 -17.58 1.84 -14.94
N ILE A 32 -16.43 1.18 -15.07
CA ILE A 32 -16.17 0.16 -16.09
C ILE A 32 -17.04 -1.09 -15.81
N PRO A 33 -17.90 -1.52 -16.76
CA PRO A 33 -18.71 -2.73 -16.57
C PRO A 33 -17.85 -3.98 -16.45
N TRP A 34 -18.25 -4.93 -15.60
CA TRP A 34 -17.54 -6.20 -15.40
C TRP A 34 -17.21 -6.96 -16.68
N SER A 35 -18.09 -6.93 -17.69
CA SER A 35 -17.86 -7.58 -18.98
C SER A 35 -16.74 -6.96 -19.81
N ARG A 36 -16.26 -5.78 -19.42
CA ARG A 36 -15.15 -5.05 -20.04
C ARG A 36 -13.95 -4.91 -19.11
N SER A 37 -14.00 -5.52 -17.92
CA SER A 37 -12.93 -5.42 -16.93
C SER A 37 -11.77 -6.34 -17.26
N ILE A 38 -10.57 -5.78 -17.26
CA ILE A 38 -9.29 -6.50 -17.29
C ILE A 38 -8.54 -6.13 -16.00
N ILE A 39 -8.47 -7.09 -15.09
CA ILE A 39 -7.87 -6.92 -13.76
C ILE A 39 -6.38 -7.29 -13.83
N TYR A 40 -5.54 -6.42 -13.28
CA TYR A 40 -4.11 -6.63 -13.14
C TYR A 40 -3.72 -6.67 -11.67
N GLU A 41 -3.38 -7.85 -11.16
CA GLU A 41 -2.90 -8.01 -9.78
C GLU A 41 -1.45 -7.50 -9.65
N ALA A 42 -1.22 -6.63 -8.67
CA ALA A 42 0.10 -6.02 -8.45
C ALA A 42 0.45 -5.90 -6.96
N HIS A 43 1.72 -6.15 -6.66
CA HIS A 43 2.30 -5.84 -5.35
C HIS A 43 2.90 -4.44 -5.36
N VAL A 44 2.41 -3.52 -4.51
CA VAL A 44 2.84 -2.10 -4.45
C VAL A 44 4.36 -1.96 -4.45
N ARG A 45 5.04 -2.67 -3.53
CA ARG A 45 6.51 -2.70 -3.50
C ARG A 45 7.13 -3.28 -4.77
N GLY A 46 6.83 -4.54 -5.08
CA GLY A 46 7.46 -5.27 -6.18
C GLY A 46 7.30 -4.61 -7.54
N PHE A 47 6.18 -3.94 -7.76
CA PHE A 47 5.84 -3.34 -9.05
C PHE A 47 6.84 -2.27 -9.49
N THR A 48 7.32 -1.45 -8.55
CA THR A 48 8.20 -0.31 -8.89
C THR A 48 9.59 -0.36 -8.25
N ILE A 49 9.88 -1.33 -7.36
CA ILE A 49 11.14 -1.33 -6.58
C ILE A 49 12.43 -1.35 -7.45
N ARG A 50 12.37 -1.92 -8.66
CA ARG A 50 13.48 -1.95 -9.63
C ARG A 50 13.22 -1.10 -10.89
N HIS A 51 12.17 -0.28 -10.90
CA HIS A 51 11.80 0.48 -12.09
C HIS A 51 12.68 1.73 -12.26
N GLU A 52 13.54 1.74 -13.27
CA GLU A 52 14.53 2.82 -13.46
C GLU A 52 13.90 4.19 -13.71
N GLY A 53 12.77 4.23 -14.44
CA GLY A 53 12.01 5.44 -14.72
C GLY A 53 11.24 6.02 -13.53
N VAL A 54 11.27 5.37 -12.36
CA VAL A 54 10.69 5.90 -11.11
C VAL A 54 11.85 6.40 -10.22
N PRO A 55 11.80 7.63 -9.69
CA PRO A 55 12.82 8.15 -8.78
C PRO A 55 13.05 7.21 -7.60
N HIS A 56 14.32 7.01 -7.22
CA HIS A 56 14.70 5.99 -6.22
C HIS A 56 13.91 6.08 -4.90
N HIS A 57 13.61 7.29 -4.42
CA HIS A 57 12.87 7.51 -3.18
C HIS A 57 11.36 7.20 -3.26
N LEU A 58 10.80 7.04 -4.46
CA LEU A 58 9.40 6.66 -4.67
C LEU A 58 9.25 5.17 -5.02
N ARG A 59 10.35 4.46 -5.25
CA ARG A 59 10.31 3.06 -5.67
C ARG A 59 9.75 2.17 -4.55
N GLY A 60 8.76 1.37 -4.91
CA GLY A 60 8.07 0.44 -4.04
C GLY A 60 7.07 1.07 -3.07
N THR A 61 6.57 2.27 -3.38
CA THR A 61 5.62 3.02 -2.56
C THR A 61 4.34 3.33 -3.35
N PHE A 62 3.30 3.84 -2.69
CA PHE A 62 2.08 4.30 -3.35
C PHE A 62 2.36 5.43 -4.34
N ALA A 63 3.23 6.39 -3.99
CA ALA A 63 3.68 7.44 -4.90
C ALA A 63 4.42 6.89 -6.13
N GLY A 64 5.20 5.82 -5.97
CA GLY A 64 5.82 5.12 -7.10
C GLY A 64 4.78 4.50 -8.03
N MET A 65 3.74 3.88 -7.46
CA MET A 65 2.63 3.32 -8.22
C MET A 65 1.86 4.40 -8.99
N ALA A 66 1.74 5.59 -8.44
CA ALA A 66 1.10 6.76 -9.05
C ALA A 66 2.03 7.56 -10.00
N HIS A 67 3.23 7.06 -10.27
CA HIS A 67 4.21 7.76 -11.09
C HIS A 67 3.77 7.75 -12.58
N PRO A 68 3.93 8.84 -13.35
CA PRO A 68 3.46 8.93 -14.74
C PRO A 68 3.94 7.79 -15.65
N GLU A 69 5.19 7.33 -15.49
CA GLU A 69 5.72 6.20 -16.24
C GLU A 69 4.96 4.89 -15.98
N ILE A 70 4.52 4.68 -14.74
CA ILE A 70 3.74 3.50 -14.34
C ILE A 70 2.33 3.58 -14.89
N ILE A 71 1.66 4.73 -14.75
CA ILE A 71 0.32 4.94 -15.28
C ILE A 71 0.32 4.75 -16.80
N LYS A 72 1.30 5.33 -17.50
CA LYS A 72 1.49 5.16 -18.94
C LYS A 72 1.68 3.69 -19.34
N HIS A 73 2.43 2.92 -18.56
CA HIS A 73 2.61 1.49 -18.79
C HIS A 73 1.30 0.70 -18.61
N LEU A 74 0.54 0.97 -17.55
CA LEU A 74 -0.75 0.29 -17.32
C LEU A 74 -1.77 0.65 -18.41
N GLN A 75 -1.82 1.91 -18.82
CA GLN A 75 -2.65 2.37 -19.94
C GLN A 75 -2.25 1.72 -21.27
N SER A 76 -0.95 1.59 -21.55
CA SER A 76 -0.48 0.94 -22.79
C SER A 76 -0.70 -0.56 -22.79
N LEU A 77 -0.68 -1.20 -21.62
CA LEU A 77 -1.05 -2.60 -21.44
C LEU A 77 -2.56 -2.82 -21.67
N GLY A 78 -3.38 -1.78 -21.51
CA GLY A 78 -4.83 -1.82 -21.73
C GLY A 78 -5.63 -2.41 -20.56
N VAL A 79 -5.05 -2.45 -19.36
CA VAL A 79 -5.76 -2.91 -18.16
C VAL A 79 -6.75 -1.85 -17.68
N THR A 80 -7.86 -2.29 -17.09
CA THR A 80 -8.92 -1.37 -16.64
C THR A 80 -8.98 -1.23 -15.12
N ALA A 81 -8.44 -2.21 -14.39
CA ALA A 81 -8.40 -2.21 -12.94
C ALA A 81 -7.07 -2.81 -12.45
N VAL A 82 -6.51 -2.21 -11.41
CA VAL A 82 -5.37 -2.77 -10.68
C VAL A 82 -5.86 -3.33 -9.37
N GLU A 83 -5.66 -4.62 -9.16
CA GLU A 83 -5.93 -5.28 -7.88
C GLU A 83 -4.65 -5.28 -7.07
N MET A 84 -4.63 -4.48 -5.99
CA MET A 84 -3.45 -4.44 -5.13
C MET A 84 -3.46 -5.62 -4.16
N MET A 85 -2.32 -6.28 -4.03
CA MET A 85 -2.03 -7.14 -2.87
C MET A 85 -2.22 -6.36 -1.56
N PRO A 86 -2.40 -7.03 -0.40
CA PRO A 86 -2.77 -6.38 0.86
C PRO A 86 -2.02 -5.07 1.17
N VAL A 87 -2.81 -4.01 1.32
CA VAL A 87 -2.33 -2.65 1.64
C VAL A 87 -2.71 -2.19 3.03
N HIS A 88 -3.46 -2.99 3.81
CA HIS A 88 -3.72 -2.69 5.22
C HIS A 88 -2.43 -2.81 6.02
N ALA A 89 -2.30 -2.07 7.13
CA ALA A 89 -1.17 -2.21 8.03
C ALA A 89 -1.08 -3.65 8.55
N PHE A 90 0.08 -4.27 8.38
CA PHE A 90 0.36 -5.64 8.77
C PHE A 90 1.68 -5.75 9.54
N VAL A 91 1.89 -6.92 10.15
CA VAL A 91 3.12 -7.23 10.91
C VAL A 91 3.86 -8.40 10.29
N ASP A 92 5.16 -8.46 10.56
CA ASP A 92 5.96 -9.64 10.29
C ASP A 92 5.79 -10.61 11.47
N ASP A 93 5.39 -11.85 11.20
CA ASP A 93 5.31 -12.87 12.24
C ASP A 93 6.66 -13.15 12.86
N ARG A 94 6.67 -13.43 14.17
CA ARG A 94 7.90 -13.67 14.93
C ARG A 94 8.79 -14.76 14.33
N PHE A 95 8.19 -15.84 13.81
CA PHE A 95 8.96 -16.92 13.21
C PHE A 95 9.68 -16.51 11.92
N LEU A 96 9.16 -15.49 11.20
CA LEU A 96 9.83 -14.90 10.05
C LEU A 96 10.98 -14.02 10.51
N THR A 97 10.72 -13.13 11.48
CA THR A 97 11.73 -12.20 11.99
C THR A 97 12.91 -12.93 12.62
N ASP A 98 12.66 -14.01 13.36
CA ASP A 98 13.69 -14.86 13.99
C ASP A 98 14.61 -15.54 12.94
N ARG A 99 14.17 -15.59 11.67
CA ARG A 99 14.93 -16.13 10.52
C ARG A 99 15.48 -15.06 9.59
N GLY A 100 15.37 -13.78 9.94
CA GLY A 100 15.75 -12.67 9.06
C GLY A 100 14.84 -12.50 7.84
N LEU A 101 13.65 -13.09 7.86
CA LEU A 101 12.64 -12.98 6.81
C LEU A 101 11.62 -11.88 7.15
N ARG A 102 10.82 -11.49 6.16
CA ARG A 102 9.73 -10.52 6.31
C ARG A 102 8.47 -11.05 5.62
N ASN A 103 7.31 -10.64 6.13
CA ASN A 103 6.05 -10.82 5.43
C ASN A 103 6.04 -9.85 4.25
N TYR A 104 6.24 -10.40 3.06
CA TYR A 104 6.23 -9.62 1.84
C TYR A 104 4.79 -9.34 1.39
N TRP A 105 3.96 -10.38 1.29
CA TRP A 105 2.60 -10.27 0.74
C TRP A 105 1.62 -9.47 1.60
N GLY A 106 1.79 -9.47 2.93
CA GLY A 106 0.96 -8.66 3.82
C GLY A 106 -0.39 -9.28 4.24
N TYR A 107 -0.62 -10.57 3.96
CA TYR A 107 -1.80 -11.32 4.43
C TYR A 107 -1.74 -11.64 5.95
N ASN A 108 -1.49 -10.62 6.77
CA ASN A 108 -1.51 -10.68 8.23
C ASN A 108 -1.91 -9.30 8.80
N THR A 109 -3.14 -8.87 8.47
CA THR A 109 -3.63 -7.53 8.79
C THR A 109 -3.70 -7.29 10.29
N LEU A 110 -3.06 -6.21 10.74
CA LEU A 110 -3.15 -5.69 12.10
C LEU A 110 -4.27 -4.64 12.24
N CYS A 111 -4.43 -3.76 11.25
CA CYS A 111 -5.42 -2.68 11.28
C CYS A 111 -6.07 -2.50 9.90
N PHE A 112 -7.39 -2.72 9.84
CA PHE A 112 -8.18 -2.67 8.59
C PHE A 112 -8.40 -1.25 8.02
N PHE A 113 -8.11 -0.21 8.81
CA PHE A 113 -8.36 1.19 8.41
C PHE A 113 -7.08 2.00 8.22
N ALA A 114 -5.93 1.41 8.45
CA ALA A 114 -4.63 2.05 8.25
C ALA A 114 -3.95 1.44 7.02
N PRO A 115 -3.42 2.25 6.09
CA PRO A 115 -2.57 1.72 5.03
C PRO A 115 -1.22 1.26 5.59
N GLU A 116 -0.56 0.34 4.91
CA GLU A 116 0.75 -0.21 5.28
C GLU A 116 1.83 0.89 5.28
N PRO A 117 2.41 1.23 6.45
CA PRO A 117 3.39 2.32 6.53
C PRO A 117 4.64 2.08 5.68
N ARG A 118 5.04 0.82 5.43
CA ARG A 118 6.20 0.48 4.58
C ARG A 118 6.01 0.89 3.12
N TYR A 119 4.79 1.16 2.68
CA TYR A 119 4.48 1.58 1.32
C TYR A 119 4.28 3.10 1.19
N LEU A 120 4.51 3.87 2.25
CA LEU A 120 4.51 5.34 2.20
C LEU A 120 5.95 5.82 1.91
N SER A 121 6.14 6.67 0.91
CA SER A 121 7.44 7.26 0.58
C SER A 121 7.92 8.27 1.62
N GLY A 122 7.00 9.06 2.17
CA GLY A 122 7.27 10.15 3.12
C GLY A 122 6.46 10.09 4.41
N GLY A 123 5.72 9.00 4.65
CA GLY A 123 4.86 8.85 5.83
C GLY A 123 3.53 9.62 5.78
N ASP A 124 3.25 10.34 4.68
CA ASP A 124 1.98 11.04 4.49
C ASP A 124 0.89 10.08 4.03
N LEU A 125 -0.17 9.92 4.83
CA LEU A 125 -1.32 9.07 4.51
C LEU A 125 -2.10 9.56 3.29
N ALA A 126 -2.00 10.84 2.93
CA ALA A 126 -2.58 11.38 1.71
C ALA A 126 -1.94 10.77 0.44
N GLU A 127 -0.77 10.14 0.55
CA GLU A 127 -0.10 9.45 -0.57
C GLU A 127 -0.99 8.34 -1.16
N PHE A 128 -1.67 7.56 -0.31
CA PHE A 128 -2.60 6.52 -0.77
C PHE A 128 -3.78 7.13 -1.54
N LYS A 129 -4.40 8.18 -1.00
CA LYS A 129 -5.50 8.91 -1.66
C LYS A 129 -5.04 9.54 -2.98
N THR A 130 -3.82 10.07 -3.01
CA THR A 130 -3.22 10.69 -4.21
C THR A 130 -2.94 9.67 -5.30
N MET A 131 -2.51 8.46 -4.91
CA MET A 131 -2.37 7.35 -5.85
C MET A 131 -3.71 6.94 -6.46
N VAL A 132 -4.78 6.82 -5.65
CA VAL A 132 -6.12 6.45 -6.14
C VAL A 132 -6.70 7.51 -7.07
N LYS A 133 -6.44 8.80 -6.80
CA LYS A 133 -6.94 9.94 -7.59
C LYS A 133 -6.30 10.05 -8.99
N ARG A 134 -5.12 9.48 -9.22
CA ARG A 134 -4.34 9.65 -10.46
C ARG A 134 -4.66 8.58 -11.50
#